data_AF-A0A484MJ26-F1
#
_entry.id   AF-A0A484MJ26-F1
#
_cell.length_a   1.000
_cell.length_b   1.000
_cell.length_c   1.000
_cell.angle_alpha   90.00
_cell.angle_beta   90.00
_cell.angle_gamma   90.00
#
_symmetry.space_group_name_H-M   'P 1'
#
loop_
_entity.id
_entity.type
_entity.pdbx_description
1 polymer ?
#
loop_
_entity_poly.entity_id
_entity_poly.type
_entity_poly.pdbx_seq_one_letter_code
_entity_poly.pdbx_strand_id
1 'polypeptide(L)'
;MAPGMDSTTGSSFFPEVGASIHQLDNPEFYNWNKVVIRYCDGSSFTGNSKLSLNNKTLYFRGARIFKAAMKELLHKGMASATNALLAGESAGGVATMLHCDKFRDLFPSSTRVKCLSDAGFFFPAKRHNYGTQSYFLSIFQGLIQLHRSGKALPNSCTHKMSPAALCFFAQNVGKYIKTPIFFIMSEFDFIETSYTTGLGKSYYDVCVNAKNCSSTQIKIMQDLRKELLDVLPKESNASSTTPNGFLILSNPAHTHLLQPTWHDGAISGTQETIAKQFGDWYFRGKSLRFIQDCAHPYGCN
;
A
#
# COMPACT_ATOMS: atom_id res chain seq x y z
N MET A 1 -6.84 -16.14 12.43
CA MET A 1 -5.56 -15.75 13.05
C MET A 1 -4.62 -15.44 11.90
N ALA A 2 -4.20 -14.18 11.74
CA ALA A 2 -3.14 -13.85 10.80
C ALA A 2 -1.85 -14.55 11.29
N PRO A 3 -1.07 -15.20 10.43
CA PRO A 3 0.19 -15.79 10.84
C PRO A 3 1.08 -14.67 11.38
N GLY A 4 1.60 -14.89 12.59
CA GLY A 4 2.43 -13.92 13.30
C GLY A 4 3.63 -13.51 12.47
N MET A 5 3.83 -12.20 12.34
CA MET A 5 5.13 -11.66 11.98
C MET A 5 6.08 -11.99 13.12
N ASP A 6 7.06 -12.83 12.82
CA ASP A 6 8.10 -13.28 13.73
C ASP A 6 8.86 -12.07 14.29
N SER A 7 8.78 -11.94 15.62
CA SER A 7 9.49 -10.93 16.39
C SER A 7 10.75 -11.54 16.98
N THR A 8 11.66 -12.06 16.16
CA THR A 8 13.00 -12.44 16.63
C THR A 8 14.06 -12.21 15.56
N THR A 9 14.81 -11.11 15.69
CA THR A 9 16.28 -11.04 15.56
C THR A 9 16.71 -9.59 15.82
N GLY A 10 17.45 -9.39 16.91
CA GLY A 10 18.09 -8.13 17.21
C GLY A 10 19.35 -7.97 16.37
N SER A 11 19.26 -7.19 15.29
CA SER A 11 20.35 -6.45 14.66
C SER A 11 19.74 -5.50 13.62
N SER A 12 20.06 -4.20 13.71
CA SER A 12 19.55 -3.10 12.86
C SER A 12 18.02 -2.95 12.78
N PHE A 13 17.44 -2.11 13.65
CA PHE A 13 16.00 -1.83 13.71
C PHE A 13 15.43 -1.06 12.49
N PHE A 14 16.22 -0.83 11.46
CA PHE A 14 15.91 0.04 10.32
C PHE A 14 16.68 -0.38 9.06
N PRO A 15 16.15 -1.27 8.22
CA PRO A 15 16.43 -1.17 6.79
C PRO A 15 15.59 0.01 6.28
N GLU A 16 16.08 1.23 6.50
CA GLU A 16 15.41 2.47 6.09
C GLU A 16 15.94 2.92 4.73
N VAL A 17 15.99 2.07 3.70
CA VAL A 17 16.60 2.49 2.42
C VAL A 17 15.90 3.76 1.89
N GLY A 18 14.57 3.74 1.70
CA GLY A 18 13.81 4.94 1.33
C GLY A 18 13.57 5.96 2.44
N ALA A 19 13.96 5.64 3.68
CA ALA A 19 13.93 6.54 4.83
C ALA A 19 15.34 6.93 5.31
N SER A 20 16.37 6.72 4.48
CA SER A 20 17.75 6.91 4.91
C SER A 20 17.98 8.38 5.25
N ILE A 21 18.80 8.63 6.27
CA ILE A 21 19.26 9.97 6.65
C ILE A 21 20.51 10.38 5.88
N HIS A 22 21.09 9.48 5.09
CA HIS A 22 22.24 9.76 4.25
C HIS A 22 21.79 10.30 2.90
N GLN A 23 22.34 11.43 2.49
CA GLN A 23 21.98 12.11 1.24
C GLN A 23 22.29 11.28 -0.01
N LEU A 24 23.32 10.44 0.03
CA LEU A 24 23.67 9.58 -1.12
C LEU A 24 22.62 8.50 -1.37
N ASP A 25 22.03 7.97 -0.30
CA ASP A 25 20.97 6.97 -0.41
C ASP A 25 19.65 7.67 -0.75
N ASN A 26 19.27 8.70 0.02
CA ASN A 26 17.95 9.34 -0.04
C ASN A 26 18.02 10.84 -0.37
N PRO A 27 18.47 11.25 -1.56
CA PRO A 27 18.85 12.63 -1.86
C PRO A 27 17.73 13.65 -1.69
N GLU A 28 16.48 13.26 -1.90
CA GLU A 28 15.31 14.14 -1.84
C GLU A 28 14.72 14.27 -0.42
N PHE A 29 14.83 13.23 0.42
CA PHE A 29 14.17 13.17 1.73
C PHE A 29 15.12 12.96 2.92
N TYR A 30 16.45 12.91 2.71
CA TYR A 30 17.43 12.62 3.78
C TYR A 30 17.30 13.54 5.00
N ASN A 31 17.01 14.83 4.78
CA ASN A 31 16.89 15.83 5.85
C ASN A 31 15.46 16.08 6.34
N TRP A 32 14.49 15.22 5.97
CA TRP A 32 13.14 15.31 6.49
C TRP A 32 13.05 14.75 7.90
N ASN A 33 12.10 15.29 8.69
CA ASN A 33 11.61 14.63 9.89
C ASN A 33 10.93 13.31 9.50
N LYS A 34 11.39 12.20 10.06
CA LYS A 34 10.90 10.85 9.75
C LYS A 34 10.25 10.26 10.99
N VAL A 35 9.07 9.66 10.79
CA VAL A 35 8.28 9.08 11.88
C VAL A 35 7.71 7.75 11.41
N VAL A 36 7.98 6.70 12.18
CA VAL A 36 7.39 5.38 11.97
C VAL A 36 6.28 5.14 12.99
N ILE A 37 5.05 4.96 12.51
CA ILE A 37 3.91 4.55 13.34
C ILE A 37 3.80 3.03 13.26
N ARG A 38 4.14 2.34 14.34
CA ARG A 38 4.09 0.87 14.39
C ARG A 38 2.67 0.35 14.20
N TYR A 39 2.52 -0.64 13.33
CA TYR A 39 1.24 -1.30 13.09
C TYR A 39 0.91 -2.27 14.22
N CYS A 40 -0.07 -1.92 15.06
CA CYS A 40 -0.46 -2.73 16.22
C CYS A 40 -1.99 -2.91 16.35
N ASP A 41 -2.77 -2.50 15.35
CA ASP A 41 -4.24 -2.53 15.44
C ASP A 41 -4.93 -3.64 14.64
N GLY A 42 -4.22 -4.25 13.69
CA GLY A 42 -4.74 -5.34 12.86
C GLY A 42 -5.81 -4.94 11.84
N SER A 43 -6.01 -3.64 11.56
CA SER A 43 -7.04 -3.16 10.63
C SER A 43 -6.65 -1.93 9.83
N SER A 44 -5.39 -1.81 9.40
CA SER A 44 -4.95 -0.66 8.60
C SER A 44 -5.37 0.69 9.22
N PHE A 45 -5.27 0.80 10.55
CA PHE A 45 -5.70 1.99 11.30
C PHE A 45 -7.19 2.38 11.14
N THR A 46 -8.09 1.42 10.90
CA THR A 46 -9.53 1.72 10.72
C THR A 46 -10.41 1.30 11.90
N GLY A 47 -9.94 0.39 12.75
CA GLY A 47 -10.75 -0.19 13.82
C GLY A 47 -11.08 0.74 14.98
N ASN A 48 -12.30 0.61 15.52
CA ASN A 48 -12.72 1.25 16.77
C ASN A 48 -13.82 0.43 17.46
N SER A 49 -13.45 -0.75 17.95
CA SER A 49 -14.37 -1.68 18.62
C SER A 49 -13.70 -2.37 19.81
N LYS A 50 -14.48 -3.06 20.63
CA LYS A 50 -13.96 -3.96 21.66
C LYS A 50 -14.75 -5.25 21.63
N LEU A 51 -14.10 -6.36 21.96
CA LEU A 51 -14.72 -7.67 22.07
C LEU A 51 -14.34 -8.28 23.41
N SER A 52 -15.33 -8.73 24.18
CA SER A 52 -15.08 -9.50 25.40
C SER A 52 -15.07 -10.99 25.06
N LEU A 53 -13.96 -11.67 25.32
CA LEU A 53 -13.77 -13.11 25.09
C LEU A 53 -13.06 -13.73 26.30
N ASN A 54 -13.66 -14.75 26.91
CA ASN A 54 -13.08 -15.50 28.03
C ASN A 54 -12.57 -14.58 29.17
N ASN A 55 -13.41 -13.65 29.62
CA ASN A 55 -13.09 -12.62 30.63
C ASN A 55 -11.95 -11.66 30.27
N LYS A 56 -11.45 -11.68 29.03
CA LYS A 56 -10.49 -10.71 28.50
C LYS A 56 -11.18 -9.77 27.53
N THR A 57 -10.87 -8.47 27.61
CA THR A 57 -11.33 -7.50 26.61
C THR A 57 -10.24 -7.27 25.58
N LEU A 58 -10.52 -7.60 24.33
CA LEU A 58 -9.70 -7.25 23.18
C LEU A 58 -10.11 -5.88 22.65
N TYR A 59 -9.11 -5.05 22.34
CA TYR A 59 -9.30 -3.68 21.88
C TYR A 59 -8.82 -3.52 20.45
N PHE A 60 -9.72 -3.16 19.55
CA PHE A 60 -9.41 -2.83 18.17
C PHE A 60 -9.48 -1.32 18.02
N ARG A 61 -8.31 -0.67 17.95
CA ARG A 61 -8.17 0.78 18.20
C ARG A 61 -7.49 1.54 17.06
N GLY A 62 -7.36 0.94 15.88
CA GLY A 62 -6.66 1.53 14.73
C GLY A 62 -6.99 2.99 14.46
N ALA A 63 -8.28 3.32 14.30
CA ALA A 63 -8.69 4.69 14.02
C ALA A 63 -8.39 5.65 15.19
N ARG A 64 -8.41 5.16 16.43
CA ARG A 64 -8.03 5.97 17.60
C ARG A 64 -6.52 6.19 17.65
N ILE A 65 -5.73 5.15 17.36
CA ILE A 65 -4.27 5.22 17.32
C ILE A 65 -3.83 6.22 16.26
N PHE A 66 -4.37 6.15 15.04
CA PHE A 66 -4.05 7.11 13.99
C PHE A 66 -4.37 8.55 14.42
N LYS A 67 -5.58 8.79 14.94
CA LYS A 67 -5.98 10.12 15.42
C LYS A 67 -5.06 10.64 16.53
N ALA A 68 -4.71 9.79 17.51
CA ALA A 68 -3.83 10.17 18.61
C ALA A 68 -2.41 10.46 18.13
N ALA A 69 -1.86 9.61 17.26
CA ALA A 69 -0.53 9.80 16.67
C ALA A 69 -0.46 11.11 15.87
N MET A 70 -1.42 11.37 14.98
CA MET A 70 -1.46 12.62 14.21
C MET A 70 -1.52 13.84 15.13
N LYS A 71 -2.35 13.82 16.17
CA LYS A 71 -2.46 14.92 17.15
C LYS A 71 -1.13 15.17 17.86
N GLU A 72 -0.46 14.12 18.31
CA GLU A 72 0.83 14.23 18.99
C GLU A 72 1.91 14.80 18.04
N LEU A 73 1.97 14.31 16.80
CA LEU A 73 2.94 14.78 15.82
C LEU A 73 2.74 16.24 15.44
N LEU A 74 1.48 16.70 15.33
CA LEU A 74 1.18 18.12 15.13
C LEU A 74 1.79 18.98 16.25
N HIS A 75 1.65 18.57 17.51
CA HIS A 75 2.26 19.27 18.65
C HIS A 75 3.79 19.20 18.67
N LYS A 76 4.39 18.14 18.11
CA LYS A 76 5.84 18.00 17.97
C LYS A 76 6.43 18.73 16.76
N GLY A 77 5.68 19.64 16.13
CA GLY A 77 6.15 20.51 15.05
C GLY A 77 5.70 20.09 13.66
N MET A 78 4.96 18.99 13.49
CA MET A 78 4.39 18.64 12.18
C MET A 78 3.42 19.73 11.69
N ALA A 79 2.77 20.47 12.60
CA ALA A 79 1.82 21.54 12.24
C ALA A 79 2.46 22.68 11.42
N SER A 80 3.77 22.90 11.52
CA SER A 80 4.49 23.93 10.76
C SER A 80 5.16 23.38 9.48
N ALA A 81 4.86 22.15 9.08
CA ALA A 81 5.47 21.55 7.89
C ALA A 81 5.06 22.28 6.60
N THR A 82 6.05 22.56 5.74
CA THR A 82 5.81 23.10 4.38
C THR A 82 5.52 21.99 3.37
N ASN A 83 6.06 20.80 3.62
CA ASN A 83 5.80 19.58 2.86
C ASN A 83 5.50 18.45 3.85
N ALA A 84 4.51 17.62 3.54
CA ALA A 84 4.14 16.45 4.32
C ALA A 84 3.85 15.26 3.39
N LEU A 85 4.23 14.07 3.84
CA LEU A 85 4.02 12.81 3.14
C LEU A 85 3.45 11.79 4.13
N LEU A 86 2.28 11.23 3.83
CA LEU A 86 1.81 10.01 4.47
C LEU A 86 2.21 8.83 3.59
N ALA A 87 3.10 7.99 4.07
CA ALA A 87 3.56 6.81 3.37
C ALA A 87 3.26 5.55 4.17
N GLY A 88 2.99 4.45 3.48
CA GLY A 88 2.85 3.16 4.11
C GLY A 88 2.99 2.01 3.12
N GLU A 89 3.44 0.89 3.65
CA GLU A 89 3.65 -0.36 2.93
C GLU A 89 2.57 -1.39 3.30
N SER A 90 2.10 -2.20 2.36
CA SER A 90 1.16 -3.31 2.61
C SER A 90 -0.15 -2.83 3.26
N ALA A 91 -0.51 -3.37 4.44
CA ALA A 91 -1.62 -2.88 5.25
C ALA A 91 -1.51 -1.38 5.60
N GLY A 92 -0.28 -0.84 5.68
CA GLY A 92 -0.01 0.59 5.80
C GLY A 92 -0.24 1.37 4.51
N GLY A 93 -0.05 0.76 3.33
CA GLY A 93 -0.43 1.33 2.04
C GLY A 93 -1.95 1.47 1.92
N VAL A 94 -2.68 0.42 2.32
CA VAL A 94 -4.15 0.47 2.46
C VAL A 94 -4.57 1.57 3.44
N ALA A 95 -3.91 1.67 4.60
CA ALA A 95 -4.18 2.74 5.56
C ALA A 95 -3.93 4.14 4.98
N THR A 96 -2.81 4.31 4.26
CA THR A 96 -2.42 5.55 3.62
C THR A 96 -3.50 6.01 2.66
N MET A 97 -3.97 5.13 1.79
CA MET A 97 -5.06 5.39 0.87
C MET A 97 -6.35 5.83 1.59
N LEU A 98 -6.75 5.12 2.65
CA LEU A 98 -7.99 5.38 3.38
C LEU A 98 -7.96 6.67 4.22
N HIS A 99 -6.78 7.08 4.67
CA HIS A 99 -6.60 8.26 5.53
C HIS A 99 -5.95 9.44 4.80
N CYS A 100 -5.61 9.33 3.51
CA CYS A 100 -4.87 10.35 2.78
C CYS A 100 -5.50 11.75 2.86
N ASP A 101 -6.80 11.85 2.57
CA ASP A 101 -7.52 13.13 2.65
C ASP A 101 -7.62 13.64 4.10
N LYS A 102 -7.84 12.74 5.07
CA LYS A 102 -7.88 13.12 6.49
C LYS A 102 -6.53 13.63 6.98
N PHE A 103 -5.42 13.10 6.45
CA PHE A 103 -4.08 13.58 6.74
C PHE A 103 -3.85 14.96 6.12
N ARG A 104 -4.24 15.16 4.86
CA ARG A 104 -4.20 16.48 4.20
C ARG A 104 -5.00 17.53 4.97
N ASP A 105 -6.17 17.18 5.48
CA ASP A 105 -7.03 18.09 6.24
C ASP A 105 -6.41 18.60 7.57
N LEU A 106 -5.29 18.02 8.02
CA LEU A 106 -4.57 18.49 9.21
C LEU A 106 -3.73 19.75 8.94
N PHE A 107 -3.51 20.11 7.68
CA PHE A 107 -2.57 21.16 7.28
C PHE A 107 -3.27 22.34 6.59
N PRO A 108 -2.71 23.57 6.65
CA PRO A 108 -3.21 24.69 5.85
C PRO A 108 -3.04 24.42 4.34
N SER A 109 -3.84 25.07 3.49
CA SER A 109 -3.81 24.85 2.03
C SER A 109 -2.46 25.13 1.37
N SER A 110 -1.60 25.93 2.01
CA SER A 110 -0.23 26.22 1.56
C SER A 110 0.73 25.05 1.73
N THR A 111 0.46 24.11 2.64
CA THR A 111 1.31 22.93 2.84
C THR A 111 1.12 21.94 1.70
N ARG A 112 2.22 21.54 1.06
CA ARG A 112 2.20 20.46 0.07
C ARG A 112 2.00 19.13 0.79
N VAL A 113 0.83 18.52 0.62
CA VAL A 113 0.54 17.18 1.17
C VAL A 113 0.33 16.21 0.03
N LYS A 114 1.05 15.08 0.08
CA LYS A 114 0.84 13.93 -0.83
C LYS A 114 0.90 12.63 -0.04
N CYS A 115 0.51 11.53 -0.68
CA CYS A 115 0.52 10.21 -0.08
C CYS A 115 1.25 9.18 -0.95
N LEU A 116 1.83 8.16 -0.32
CA LEU A 116 2.50 7.03 -0.98
C LEU A 116 1.93 5.72 -0.44
N SER A 117 1.17 5.01 -1.28
CA SER A 117 0.68 3.66 -1.01
C SER A 117 1.53 2.65 -1.74
N ASP A 118 2.49 2.06 -1.04
CA ASP A 118 3.29 0.95 -1.54
C ASP A 118 2.65 -0.39 -1.16
N ALA A 119 2.49 -1.29 -2.13
CA ALA A 119 1.86 -2.60 -1.95
C ALA A 119 0.44 -2.58 -1.36
N GLY A 120 -0.26 -1.45 -1.50
CA GLY A 120 -1.59 -1.23 -0.93
C GLY A 120 -2.75 -1.38 -1.93
N PHE A 121 -2.45 -1.61 -3.21
CA PHE A 121 -3.44 -1.74 -4.28
C PHE A 121 -3.88 -3.21 -4.44
N PHE A 122 -4.46 -3.79 -3.39
CA PHE A 122 -5.08 -5.11 -3.49
C PHE A 122 -6.37 -5.04 -4.31
N PHE A 123 -6.77 -6.17 -4.89
CA PHE A 123 -7.98 -6.25 -5.71
C PHE A 123 -8.74 -7.58 -5.49
N PRO A 124 -10.07 -7.61 -5.71
CA PRO A 124 -10.83 -8.84 -5.61
C PRO A 124 -10.63 -9.64 -6.89
N ALA A 125 -9.58 -10.48 -6.91
CA ALA A 125 -9.37 -11.45 -7.97
C ALA A 125 -10.64 -12.28 -8.21
N LYS A 126 -10.86 -12.69 -9.45
CA LYS A 126 -12.06 -13.38 -9.92
C LYS A 126 -11.75 -14.77 -10.45
N ARG A 127 -10.63 -14.94 -11.18
CA ARG A 127 -10.30 -16.20 -11.87
C ARG A 127 -9.67 -17.23 -10.94
N HIS A 128 -8.87 -16.75 -10.01
CA HIS A 128 -8.18 -17.56 -9.02
C HIS A 128 -8.68 -17.09 -7.68
N ASN A 129 -9.37 -17.95 -6.92
CA ASN A 129 -9.84 -17.65 -5.58
C ASN A 129 -9.89 -18.94 -4.77
N TYR A 130 -9.55 -18.84 -3.50
CA TYR A 130 -9.83 -19.92 -2.55
C TYR A 130 -11.33 -19.89 -2.16
N GLY A 131 -12.12 -20.78 -2.75
CA GLY A 131 -13.56 -20.90 -2.50
C GLY A 131 -14.42 -20.03 -3.42
N THR A 132 -15.62 -19.66 -2.97
CA THR A 132 -16.63 -18.98 -3.80
C THR A 132 -16.51 -17.45 -3.82
N GLN A 133 -15.59 -16.87 -3.04
CA GLN A 133 -15.42 -15.43 -2.89
C GLN A 133 -13.94 -15.06 -2.81
N SER A 134 -13.59 -13.84 -3.27
CA SER A 134 -12.27 -13.24 -3.05
C SER A 134 -11.86 -13.28 -1.58
N TYR A 135 -10.62 -13.74 -1.33
CA TYR A 135 -10.05 -13.81 0.01
C TYR A 135 -9.89 -12.41 0.64
N PHE A 136 -9.42 -11.42 -0.12
CA PHE A 136 -9.34 -10.03 0.36
C PHE A 136 -10.71 -9.44 0.68
N LEU A 137 -11.75 -9.76 -0.12
CA LEU A 137 -13.10 -9.31 0.20
C LEU A 137 -13.55 -9.89 1.55
N SER A 138 -13.26 -11.17 1.80
CA SER A 138 -13.55 -11.82 3.08
C SER A 138 -12.77 -11.20 4.25
N ILE A 139 -11.48 -10.88 4.07
CA ILE A 139 -10.68 -10.14 5.08
C ILE A 139 -11.35 -8.79 5.39
N PHE A 140 -11.64 -8.00 4.37
CA PHE A 140 -12.21 -6.66 4.55
C PHE A 140 -13.61 -6.69 5.15
N GLN A 141 -14.43 -7.68 4.81
CA GLN A 141 -15.69 -7.95 5.50
C GLN A 141 -15.45 -8.27 6.99
N GLY A 142 -14.44 -9.07 7.31
CA GLY A 142 -14.01 -9.34 8.68
C GLY A 142 -13.61 -8.07 9.45
N LEU A 143 -12.89 -7.14 8.82
CA LEU A 143 -12.55 -5.84 9.42
C LEU A 143 -13.80 -5.01 9.72
N ILE A 144 -14.78 -4.99 8.81
CA ILE A 144 -16.07 -4.32 9.06
C ILE A 144 -16.79 -4.94 10.26
N GLN A 145 -16.84 -6.27 10.35
CA GLN A 145 -17.61 -6.98 11.37
C GLN A 145 -16.96 -6.92 12.75
N LEU A 146 -15.66 -7.25 12.84
CA LEU A 146 -14.91 -7.35 14.10
C LEU A 146 -14.37 -5.99 14.55
N HIS A 147 -13.65 -5.28 13.68
CA HIS A 147 -12.99 -4.02 14.02
C HIS A 147 -13.92 -2.81 13.95
N ARG A 148 -15.13 -2.98 13.38
CA ARG A 148 -16.10 -1.89 13.11
C ARG A 148 -15.48 -0.78 12.25
N SER A 149 -14.62 -1.19 11.31
CA SER A 149 -13.84 -0.31 10.46
C SER A 149 -14.65 0.61 9.55
N GLY A 150 -15.93 0.31 9.30
CA GLY A 150 -16.78 1.07 8.37
C GLY A 150 -16.84 2.57 8.67
N LYS A 151 -16.76 2.96 9.96
CA LYS A 151 -16.75 4.38 10.37
C LYS A 151 -15.47 5.14 9.99
N ALA A 152 -14.38 4.43 9.72
CA ALA A 152 -13.12 5.04 9.33
C ALA A 152 -12.93 5.09 7.81
N LEU A 153 -13.77 4.40 7.02
CA LEU A 153 -13.71 4.44 5.57
C LEU A 153 -14.21 5.78 5.02
N PRO A 154 -13.75 6.22 3.83
CA PRO A 154 -14.24 7.46 3.22
C PRO A 154 -15.74 7.40 2.91
N ASN A 155 -16.50 8.37 3.44
CA ASN A 155 -17.94 8.49 3.19
C ASN A 155 -18.27 8.64 1.70
N SER A 156 -17.38 9.30 0.95
CA SER A 156 -17.46 9.44 -0.51
C SER A 156 -17.54 8.11 -1.25
N CYS A 157 -16.96 7.05 -0.67
CA CYS A 157 -17.04 5.69 -1.18
C CYS A 157 -18.21 4.92 -0.56
N THR A 158 -18.36 4.91 0.76
CA THR A 158 -19.35 4.05 1.44
C THR A 158 -20.80 4.43 1.16
N HIS A 159 -21.08 5.68 0.76
CA HIS A 159 -22.41 6.09 0.28
C HIS A 159 -22.74 5.55 -1.12
N LYS A 160 -21.74 5.16 -1.92
CA LYS A 160 -21.90 4.71 -3.31
C LYS A 160 -21.68 3.21 -3.49
N MET A 161 -21.16 2.52 -2.47
CA MET A 161 -20.77 1.13 -2.55
C MET A 161 -21.29 0.33 -1.36
N SER A 162 -21.90 -0.81 -1.67
CA SER A 162 -22.35 -1.79 -0.70
C SER A 162 -21.88 -3.20 -1.12
N PRO A 163 -21.32 -4.02 -0.22
CA PRO A 163 -21.04 -3.71 1.19
C PRO A 163 -19.88 -2.72 1.37
N ALA A 164 -19.82 -2.05 2.52
CA ALA A 164 -18.76 -1.07 2.84
C ALA A 164 -17.33 -1.64 2.73
N ALA A 165 -17.17 -2.96 2.87
CA ALA A 165 -15.89 -3.66 2.67
C ALA A 165 -15.27 -3.40 1.28
N LEU A 166 -16.08 -3.11 0.26
CA LEU A 166 -15.60 -2.77 -1.07
C LEU A 166 -14.73 -1.50 -1.09
N CYS A 167 -14.92 -0.60 -0.13
CA CYS A 167 -14.17 0.65 -0.03
C CYS A 167 -12.75 0.50 0.54
N PHE A 168 -12.33 -0.72 0.91
CA PHE A 168 -10.92 -1.01 1.19
C PHE A 168 -10.10 -1.22 -0.09
N PHE A 169 -10.74 -1.49 -1.22
CA PHE A 169 -10.04 -1.72 -2.47
C PHE A 169 -9.73 -0.41 -3.21
N ALA A 170 -8.52 -0.29 -3.74
CA ALA A 170 -8.04 0.95 -4.34
C ALA A 170 -8.78 1.37 -5.61
N GLN A 171 -9.18 0.41 -6.46
CA GLN A 171 -10.02 0.70 -7.63
C GLN A 171 -11.38 1.31 -7.28
N ASN A 172 -11.84 1.09 -6.04
CA ASN A 172 -13.13 1.54 -5.56
C ASN A 172 -13.05 2.92 -4.89
N VAL A 173 -12.08 3.09 -3.98
CA VAL A 173 -11.92 4.33 -3.21
C VAL A 173 -11.05 5.37 -3.91
N GLY A 174 -10.11 4.95 -4.77
CA GLY A 174 -9.07 5.80 -5.36
C GLY A 174 -9.61 7.00 -6.14
N LYS A 175 -10.74 6.84 -6.85
CA LYS A 175 -11.40 7.94 -7.58
C LYS A 175 -12.05 9.01 -6.68
N TYR A 176 -12.15 8.76 -5.38
CA TYR A 176 -12.71 9.69 -4.42
C TYR A 176 -11.65 10.37 -3.54
N ILE A 177 -10.39 9.96 -3.66
CA ILE A 177 -9.27 10.58 -2.96
C ILE A 177 -8.93 11.87 -3.69
N LYS A 178 -8.97 13.00 -2.98
CA LYS A 178 -8.71 14.32 -3.55
C LYS A 178 -7.23 14.68 -3.49
N THR A 179 -6.54 14.21 -2.46
CA THR A 179 -5.12 14.45 -2.22
C THR A 179 -4.29 13.60 -3.18
N PRO A 180 -3.25 14.15 -3.83
CA PRO A 180 -2.41 13.37 -4.72
C PRO A 180 -1.79 12.17 -4.01
N ILE A 181 -2.02 10.99 -4.57
CA ILE A 181 -1.50 9.72 -4.05
C ILE A 181 -0.70 9.00 -5.14
N PHE A 182 0.42 8.43 -4.73
CA PHE A 182 1.29 7.59 -5.55
C PHE A 182 1.09 6.14 -5.15
N PHE A 183 0.77 5.28 -6.12
CA PHE A 183 0.65 3.85 -5.92
C PHE A 183 1.86 3.15 -6.50
N ILE A 184 2.49 2.30 -5.69
CA ILE A 184 3.49 1.33 -6.13
C ILE A 184 2.92 -0.04 -5.91
N MET A 185 2.99 -0.89 -6.93
CA MET A 185 2.50 -2.25 -6.85
C MET A 185 3.38 -3.15 -7.72
N SER A 186 3.81 -4.27 -7.17
CA SER A 186 4.30 -5.36 -8.02
C SER A 186 3.10 -6.02 -8.71
N GLU A 187 3.16 -6.20 -10.02
CA GLU A 187 2.11 -6.93 -10.74
C GLU A 187 2.10 -8.44 -10.43
N PHE A 188 3.11 -8.88 -9.69
CA PHE A 188 3.27 -10.22 -9.15
C PHE A 188 3.36 -10.20 -7.62
N ASP A 189 2.62 -9.29 -6.98
CA ASP A 189 2.69 -9.07 -5.53
C ASP A 189 2.56 -10.38 -4.75
N PHE A 190 3.50 -10.59 -3.83
CA PHE A 190 3.58 -11.82 -3.05
C PHE A 190 2.33 -12.07 -2.20
N ILE A 191 1.78 -11.03 -1.57
CA ILE A 191 0.66 -11.17 -0.64
C ILE A 191 -0.65 -11.33 -1.40
N GLU A 192 -0.87 -10.55 -2.47
CA GLU A 192 -2.00 -10.73 -3.38
C GLU A 192 -2.02 -12.16 -3.92
N THR A 193 -0.90 -12.62 -4.48
CA THR A 193 -0.78 -13.96 -5.04
C THR A 193 -0.99 -15.04 -3.98
N SER A 194 -0.33 -14.93 -2.82
CA SER A 194 -0.41 -15.95 -1.76
C SER A 194 -1.81 -16.11 -1.21
N TYR A 195 -2.51 -15.00 -0.95
CA TYR A 195 -3.83 -15.01 -0.33
C TYR A 195 -4.92 -15.41 -1.30
N THR A 196 -4.77 -15.02 -2.56
CA THR A 196 -5.73 -15.34 -3.62
C THR A 196 -5.65 -16.82 -4.04
N THR A 197 -4.45 -17.40 -4.04
CA THR A 197 -4.22 -18.77 -4.52
C THR A 197 -4.13 -19.82 -3.41
N GLY A 198 -3.86 -19.39 -2.17
CA GLY A 198 -3.58 -20.30 -1.04
C GLY A 198 -2.22 -20.99 -1.12
N LEU A 199 -1.36 -20.63 -2.08
CA LEU A 199 -0.09 -21.32 -2.35
C LEU A 199 1.01 -20.94 -1.33
N GLY A 200 0.85 -19.83 -0.60
CA GLY A 200 1.66 -19.46 0.55
C GLY A 200 3.14 -19.18 0.25
N LYS A 201 3.98 -19.19 1.30
CA LYS A 201 5.40 -18.82 1.22
C LYS A 201 6.26 -19.81 0.43
N SER A 202 6.00 -21.12 0.57
CA SER A 202 6.76 -22.16 -0.15
C SER A 202 6.63 -22.03 -1.66
N TYR A 203 5.46 -21.60 -2.14
CA TYR A 203 5.26 -21.26 -3.54
C TYR A 203 6.16 -20.14 -4.00
N TYR A 204 6.25 -19.05 -3.24
CA TYR A 204 7.09 -17.92 -3.63
C TYR A 204 8.58 -18.28 -3.58
N ASP A 205 9.02 -19.05 -2.59
CA ASP A 205 10.42 -19.48 -2.50
C ASP A 205 10.83 -20.34 -3.71
N VAL A 206 9.98 -21.28 -4.15
CA VAL A 206 10.29 -22.16 -5.29
C VAL A 206 10.07 -21.47 -6.63
N CYS A 207 8.91 -20.83 -6.80
CA CYS A 207 8.53 -20.19 -8.03
C CYS A 207 9.41 -18.95 -8.25
N VAL A 208 9.38 -18.00 -7.30
CA VAL A 208 10.02 -16.68 -7.42
C VAL A 208 11.50 -16.69 -7.11
N ASN A 209 11.87 -17.07 -5.89
CA ASN A 209 13.27 -16.95 -5.47
C ASN A 209 14.18 -17.92 -6.22
N ALA A 210 13.74 -19.17 -6.39
CA ALA A 210 14.47 -20.19 -7.15
C ALA A 210 14.22 -20.14 -8.67
N LYS A 211 13.36 -19.23 -9.16
CA LYS A 211 12.98 -19.09 -10.58
C LYS A 211 12.51 -20.41 -11.22
N ASN A 212 11.85 -21.27 -10.44
CA ASN A 212 11.49 -22.63 -10.86
C ASN A 212 9.98 -22.86 -10.82
N CYS A 213 9.23 -21.96 -11.46
CA CYS A 213 7.78 -22.11 -11.54
C CYS A 213 7.37 -23.20 -12.54
N SER A 214 6.33 -23.96 -12.21
CA SER A 214 5.61 -24.73 -13.21
C SER A 214 4.79 -23.83 -14.14
N SER A 215 4.41 -24.35 -15.31
CA SER A 215 3.57 -23.62 -16.28
C SER A 215 2.23 -23.15 -15.67
N THR A 216 1.63 -23.96 -14.79
CA THR A 216 0.41 -23.59 -14.06
C THR A 216 0.65 -22.41 -13.13
N GLN A 217 1.78 -22.38 -12.43
CA GLN A 217 2.12 -21.29 -11.51
C GLN A 217 2.35 -19.98 -12.26
N ILE A 218 3.08 -20.02 -13.38
CA ILE A 218 3.28 -18.85 -14.26
C ILE A 218 1.92 -18.35 -14.78
N LYS A 219 1.05 -19.27 -15.20
CA LYS A 219 -0.28 -18.94 -15.72
C LYS A 219 -1.14 -18.21 -14.69
N ILE A 220 -1.12 -18.65 -13.43
CA ILE A 220 -1.82 -17.97 -12.33
C ILE A 220 -1.29 -16.54 -12.15
N MET A 221 0.04 -16.35 -12.08
CA MET A 221 0.65 -15.02 -11.94
C MET A 221 0.29 -14.10 -13.12
N GLN A 222 0.31 -14.63 -14.34
CA GLN A 222 -0.08 -13.88 -15.54
C GLN A 222 -1.56 -13.49 -15.55
N ASP A 223 -2.43 -14.36 -15.04
CA ASP A 223 -3.86 -14.07 -14.93
C ASP A 223 -4.12 -13.00 -13.85
N LEU A 224 -3.46 -13.09 -12.69
CA LEU A 224 -3.54 -12.06 -11.64
C LEU A 224 -2.99 -10.71 -12.13
N ARG A 225 -1.87 -10.70 -12.86
CA ARG A 225 -1.36 -9.50 -13.54
C ARG A 225 -2.44 -8.86 -14.40
N LYS A 226 -3.10 -9.64 -15.27
CA LYS A 226 -4.18 -9.11 -16.13
C LYS A 226 -5.32 -8.51 -15.30
N GLU A 227 -5.72 -9.18 -14.23
CA GLU A 227 -6.78 -8.69 -13.35
C GLU A 227 -6.38 -7.39 -12.61
N LEU A 228 -5.11 -7.25 -12.17
CA LEU A 228 -4.59 -5.99 -11.65
C LEU A 228 -4.70 -4.88 -12.69
N LEU A 229 -4.19 -5.12 -13.90
CA LEU A 229 -4.19 -4.13 -14.98
C LEU A 229 -5.61 -3.69 -15.36
N ASP A 230 -6.57 -4.61 -15.32
CA ASP A 230 -7.99 -4.33 -15.59
C ASP A 230 -8.64 -3.42 -14.54
N VAL A 231 -8.19 -3.47 -13.28
CA VAL A 231 -8.74 -2.65 -12.19
C VAL A 231 -8.01 -1.31 -11.99
N LEU A 232 -6.85 -1.12 -12.62
CA LEU A 232 -6.17 0.17 -12.61
C LEU A 232 -7.04 1.24 -13.30
N PRO A 233 -7.01 2.50 -12.84
CA PRO A 233 -7.70 3.58 -13.51
C PRO A 233 -7.27 3.68 -14.98
N LYS A 234 -8.23 3.72 -15.91
CA LYS A 234 -7.97 3.89 -17.34
C LYS A 234 -7.53 5.33 -17.65
N GLU A 235 -6.64 5.51 -18.61
CA GLU A 235 -6.15 6.83 -19.03
C GLU A 235 -7.26 7.78 -19.48
N SER A 236 -8.29 7.26 -20.17
CA SER A 236 -9.46 8.06 -20.59
C SER A 236 -10.34 8.55 -19.44
N ASN A 237 -10.22 7.94 -18.25
CA ASN A 237 -10.88 8.38 -17.03
C ASN A 237 -9.99 9.33 -16.19
N ALA A 238 -8.81 9.69 -16.69
CA ALA A 238 -7.89 10.65 -16.07
C ALA A 238 -8.36 12.12 -16.23
N SER A 239 -9.67 12.34 -16.38
CA SER A 239 -10.32 13.62 -16.05
C SER A 239 -10.28 13.93 -14.54
N SER A 240 -9.60 13.10 -13.73
CA SER A 240 -9.22 13.43 -12.36
C SER A 240 -8.37 14.69 -12.37
N THR A 241 -8.89 15.77 -11.77
CA THR A 241 -8.14 17.00 -11.50
C THR A 241 -6.94 16.78 -10.56
N THR A 242 -6.80 15.58 -9.99
CA THR A 242 -5.71 15.19 -9.08
C THR A 242 -4.66 14.35 -9.82
N PRO A 243 -3.36 14.75 -9.81
CA PRO A 243 -2.27 14.08 -10.51
C PRO A 243 -1.76 12.85 -9.72
N ASN A 244 -2.58 11.81 -9.61
CA ASN A 244 -2.16 10.56 -8.98
C ASN A 244 -1.03 9.88 -9.77
N GLY A 245 -0.11 9.25 -9.06
CA GLY A 245 0.99 8.49 -9.64
C GLY A 245 0.72 6.98 -9.59
N PHE A 246 1.07 6.26 -10.65
CA PHE A 246 1.01 4.81 -10.71
C PHE A 246 2.34 4.27 -11.22
N LEU A 247 2.97 3.42 -10.42
CA LEU A 247 4.18 2.71 -10.78
C LEU A 247 3.96 1.20 -10.55
N ILE A 248 3.75 0.47 -11.64
CA ILE A 248 3.46 -0.95 -11.63
C ILE A 248 4.67 -1.70 -12.17
N LEU A 249 5.28 -2.53 -11.33
CA LEU A 249 6.58 -3.15 -11.57
C LEU A 249 6.44 -4.64 -11.80
N SER A 250 7.23 -5.19 -12.72
CA SER A 250 7.24 -6.62 -13.05
C SER A 250 8.15 -7.45 -12.17
N ASN A 251 8.93 -6.84 -11.27
CA ASN A 251 9.70 -7.59 -10.29
C ASN A 251 8.76 -8.18 -9.24
N PRO A 252 8.73 -9.50 -9.00
CA PRO A 252 8.01 -10.07 -7.88
C PRO A 252 8.57 -9.51 -6.57
N ALA A 253 7.71 -8.83 -5.83
CA ALA A 253 8.03 -8.24 -4.55
C ALA A 253 6.74 -8.15 -3.73
N HIS A 254 6.86 -7.80 -2.45
CA HIS A 254 5.70 -7.26 -1.74
C HIS A 254 5.79 -5.74 -1.68
N THR A 255 6.85 -5.21 -1.06
CA THR A 255 7.04 -3.76 -0.88
C THR A 255 8.34 -3.31 -1.52
N HIS A 256 8.49 -2.00 -1.71
CA HIS A 256 9.67 -1.37 -2.30
C HIS A 256 10.25 -0.26 -1.41
N LEU A 257 9.44 0.55 -0.73
CA LEU A 257 9.85 1.80 -0.07
C LEU A 257 10.98 1.61 0.94
N LEU A 258 10.89 0.59 1.80
CA LEU A 258 11.90 0.26 2.81
C LEU A 258 12.85 -0.86 2.36
N GLN A 259 12.77 -1.25 1.09
CA GLN A 259 13.60 -2.29 0.49
C GLN A 259 14.75 -1.67 -0.33
N PRO A 260 15.88 -2.38 -0.50
CA PRO A 260 16.99 -1.94 -1.37
C PRO A 260 16.54 -1.49 -2.77
N THR A 261 15.53 -2.19 -3.33
CA THR A 261 14.93 -1.88 -4.64
C THR A 261 14.44 -0.44 -4.81
N TRP A 262 14.20 0.31 -3.72
CA TRP A 262 13.82 1.72 -3.79
C TRP A 262 14.89 2.60 -4.47
N HIS A 263 16.16 2.33 -4.14
CA HIS A 263 17.32 3.07 -4.64
C HIS A 263 18.16 2.25 -5.64
N ASP A 264 18.01 0.93 -5.65
CA ASP A 264 18.84 0.04 -6.47
C ASP A 264 18.38 -0.02 -7.93
N GLY A 265 19.26 0.46 -8.82
CA GLY A 265 19.15 0.26 -10.27
C GLY A 265 18.02 1.05 -10.93
N ALA A 266 18.18 1.28 -12.24
CA ALA A 266 17.09 1.82 -13.03
C ALA A 266 15.99 0.75 -13.17
N ILE A 267 14.73 1.18 -13.09
CA ILE A 267 13.60 0.31 -13.42
C ILE A 267 13.74 -0.07 -14.89
N SER A 268 13.65 -1.35 -15.23
CA SER A 268 13.75 -1.81 -16.62
C SER A 268 12.72 -1.09 -17.52
N GLY A 269 13.17 -0.64 -18.68
CA GLY A 269 12.40 0.26 -19.55
C GLY A 269 12.49 1.75 -19.18
N THR A 270 13.29 2.11 -18.17
CA THR A 270 13.57 3.50 -17.77
C THR A 270 15.07 3.70 -17.49
N GLN A 271 15.48 4.95 -17.24
CA GLN A 271 16.84 5.31 -16.79
C GLN A 271 16.88 5.73 -15.31
N GLU A 272 15.79 5.50 -14.57
CA GLU A 272 15.57 6.09 -13.25
C GLU A 272 15.20 5.03 -12.21
N THR A 273 15.66 5.24 -10.97
CA THR A 273 15.26 4.43 -9.81
C THR A 273 13.81 4.71 -9.40
N ILE A 274 13.23 3.85 -8.57
CA ILE A 274 11.91 4.09 -7.98
C ILE A 274 11.90 5.42 -7.21
N ALA A 275 12.94 5.66 -6.40
CA ALA A 275 13.08 6.90 -5.64
C ALA A 275 13.11 8.16 -6.52
N LYS A 276 13.82 8.11 -7.66
CA LYS A 276 13.91 9.24 -8.59
C LYS A 276 12.55 9.54 -9.24
N GLN A 277 11.85 8.50 -9.70
CA GLN A 277 10.50 8.61 -10.25
C GLN A 277 9.52 9.22 -9.23
N PHE A 278 9.56 8.75 -7.99
CA PHE A 278 8.74 9.27 -6.91
C PHE A 278 9.10 10.72 -6.53
N GLY A 279 10.39 11.05 -6.44
CA GLY A 279 10.86 12.40 -6.13
C GLY A 279 10.42 13.42 -7.18
N ASP A 280 10.57 13.10 -8.47
CA ASP A 280 10.07 13.96 -9.55
C ASP A 280 8.55 14.15 -9.48
N TRP A 281 7.81 13.08 -9.22
CA TRP A 281 6.35 13.18 -9.05
C TRP A 281 6.01 14.05 -7.84
N TYR A 282 6.71 13.89 -6.72
CA TYR A 282 6.44 14.61 -5.48
C TYR A 282 6.74 16.11 -5.63
N PHE A 283 7.94 16.48 -6.08
CA PHE A 283 8.41 17.86 -6.09
C PHE A 283 8.20 18.59 -7.42
N ARG A 284 8.33 17.89 -8.56
CA ARG A 284 8.45 18.50 -9.89
C ARG A 284 7.18 18.39 -10.73
N GLY A 285 6.12 17.77 -10.20
CA GLY A 285 4.84 17.64 -10.89
C GLY A 285 4.86 16.69 -12.09
N LYS A 286 5.84 15.78 -12.15
CA LYS A 286 5.90 14.72 -13.16
C LYS A 286 4.60 13.91 -13.13
N SER A 287 3.89 13.84 -14.24
CA SER A 287 2.81 12.88 -14.41
C SER A 287 3.43 11.49 -14.50
N LEU A 288 3.01 10.55 -13.65
CA LEU A 288 3.55 9.21 -13.67
C LEU A 288 2.44 8.18 -13.77
N ARG A 289 2.39 7.51 -14.92
CA ARG A 289 1.72 6.24 -15.11
C ARG A 289 2.68 5.33 -15.85
N PHE A 290 3.35 4.46 -15.12
CA PHE A 290 4.28 3.50 -15.67
C PHE A 290 3.83 2.10 -15.30
N ILE A 291 3.70 1.25 -16.31
CA ILE A 291 3.44 -0.18 -16.17
C ILE A 291 4.57 -0.87 -16.93
N GLN A 292 5.37 -1.63 -16.22
CA GLN A 292 6.48 -2.35 -16.82
C GLN A 292 5.95 -3.43 -17.77
N ASP A 293 6.50 -3.47 -18.99
CA ASP A 293 6.06 -4.40 -20.03
C ASP A 293 6.83 -5.72 -19.93
N CYS A 294 6.54 -6.50 -18.89
CA CYS A 294 7.08 -7.85 -18.76
C CYS A 294 6.05 -8.81 -18.16
N ALA A 295 5.38 -9.58 -19.02
CA ALA A 295 4.32 -10.51 -18.61
C ALA A 295 4.86 -11.84 -18.01
N HIS A 296 6.07 -11.85 -17.48
CA HIS A 296 6.69 -13.03 -16.89
C HIS A 296 7.29 -12.69 -15.53
N PRO A 297 7.20 -13.55 -14.50
CA PRO A 297 7.69 -13.21 -13.16
C PRO A 297 9.22 -13.13 -13.05
N TYR A 298 9.97 -13.58 -14.06
CA TYR A 298 11.44 -13.47 -14.11
C TYR A 298 11.92 -12.96 -15.45
N GLY A 299 13.15 -12.41 -15.46
CA GLY A 299 13.83 -12.00 -16.69
C GLY A 299 13.43 -10.62 -17.18
N CYS A 300 12.85 -9.79 -16.31
CA CYS A 300 12.38 -8.44 -16.61
C CYS A 300 13.42 -7.35 -16.30
N ASN A 301 14.70 -7.73 -16.19
CA ASN A 301 15.78 -6.83 -15.80
C ASN A 301 16.38 -6.17 -17.04
#